data_AF-A0A8T5EMH5-F1
#
_entry.id   AF-A0A8T5EMH5-F1
#
_cell.length_a   1.000
_cell.length_b   1.000
_cell.length_c   1.000
_cell.angle_alpha   90.00
_cell.angle_beta   90.00
_cell.angle_gamma   90.00
#
_symmetry.space_group_name_H-M   'P 1'
#
loop_
_entity.id
_entity.type
_entity.pdbx_description
1 polymer ?
#
loop_
_entity_poly.entity_id
_entity_poly.type
_entity_poly.pdbx_seq_one_letter_code
_entity_poly.pdbx_strand_id
1 'polypeptide(L)'
;MSPPTIGIGTQKKARLQRLKDEVKRFVFANPGCSAQTIVAHLSHDKKLRNHGLTPRKIGFFIPRHLNSHLVWWQDHIAGRRVYGPEDTE
;
A
#
# COMPACT_ATOMS: atom_id res chain seq x y z
N MET A 1 -16.54 -20.19 27.10
CA MET A 1 -15.65 -20.70 26.03
C MET A 1 -14.69 -19.60 25.64
N SER A 2 -13.38 -19.78 25.84
CA SER A 2 -12.37 -18.84 25.32
C SER A 2 -12.32 -18.96 23.80
N PRO A 3 -12.15 -17.85 23.06
CA PRO A 3 -12.09 -17.91 21.60
C PRO A 3 -10.89 -18.76 21.14
N PRO A 4 -10.98 -19.45 19.99
CA PRO A 4 -9.90 -20.29 19.50
C PRO A 4 -8.61 -19.46 19.31
N THR A 5 -7.52 -19.87 19.95
CA THR A 5 -6.21 -19.20 19.88
C THR A 5 -5.31 -19.72 18.75
N ILE A 6 -5.80 -20.69 17.97
CA ILE A 6 -5.14 -21.23 16.77
C ILE A 6 -5.23 -20.17 15.66
N GLY A 7 -4.42 -19.11 15.76
CA GLY A 7 -4.54 -17.97 14.85
C GLY A 7 -3.83 -16.67 15.26
N ILE A 8 -3.14 -16.66 16.40
CA ILE A 8 -2.42 -15.48 16.87
C ILE A 8 -1.26 -15.19 15.90
N GLY A 9 -1.44 -14.18 15.04
CA GLY A 9 -0.45 -13.74 14.04
C GLY A 9 -0.83 -14.03 12.58
N THR A 10 -1.64 -15.05 12.30
CA THR A 10 -2.10 -15.37 10.92
C THR A 10 -3.00 -14.26 10.38
N GLN A 11 -3.90 -13.71 11.19
CA GLN A 11 -4.71 -12.56 10.76
C GLN A 11 -3.87 -11.32 10.46
N LYS A 12 -2.86 -11.03 11.28
CA LYS A 12 -1.97 -9.88 11.07
C LYS A 12 -1.16 -10.04 9.78
N LYS A 13 -0.63 -11.24 9.54
CA LYS A 13 0.10 -11.59 8.31
C LYS A 13 -0.81 -11.49 7.08
N ALA A 14 -2.03 -12.03 7.16
CA ALA A 14 -3.00 -11.97 6.08
C ALA A 14 -3.41 -10.52 5.76
N ARG A 15 -3.64 -9.67 6.77
CA ARG A 15 -3.91 -8.24 6.59
C ARG A 15 -2.76 -7.51 5.92
N LEU A 16 -1.52 -7.82 6.32
CA LEU A 16 -0.32 -7.24 5.71
C LEU A 16 -0.20 -7.66 4.24
N GLN A 17 -0.35 -8.95 3.94
CA GLN A 17 -0.26 -9.46 2.58
C GLN A 17 -1.32 -8.85 1.67
N ARG A 18 -2.58 -8.81 2.13
CA ARG A 18 -3.66 -8.14 1.40
C ARG A 18 -3.33 -6.68 1.10
N LEU A 19 -2.78 -5.94 2.06
CA LEU A 19 -2.40 -4.54 1.84
C LEU A 19 -1.26 -4.42 0.81
N LYS A 20 -0.26 -5.30 0.87
CA LYS A 20 0.83 -5.35 -0.13
C LYS A 20 0.27 -5.58 -1.53
N ASP A 21 -0.59 -6.57 -1.69
CA ASP A 21 -1.13 -6.97 -2.98
C ASP A 21 -2.01 -5.87 -3.59
N GLU A 22 -2.87 -5.23 -2.79
CA GLU A 22 -3.74 -4.15 -3.27
C GLU A 22 -2.95 -2.89 -3.63
N VAL A 23 -1.94 -2.51 -2.84
CA VAL A 23 -1.06 -1.39 -3.18
C VAL A 23 -0.29 -1.68 -4.47
N LYS A 24 0.30 -2.88 -4.59
CA LYS A 24 1.03 -3.29 -5.80
C LYS A 24 0.11 -3.24 -7.01
N ARG A 25 -1.06 -3.88 -6.95
CA ARG A 25 -2.03 -3.92 -8.05
C ARG A 25 -2.44 -2.51 -8.49
N PHE A 26 -2.69 -1.61 -7.55
CA PHE A 26 -3.09 -0.24 -7.89
C PHE A 26 -1.97 0.55 -8.57
N VAL A 27 -0.74 0.48 -8.05
CA VAL A 27 0.40 1.23 -8.60
C VAL A 27 0.80 0.69 -9.97
N PHE A 28 0.77 -0.63 -10.19
CA PHE A 28 1.02 -1.22 -11.52
C PHE A 28 -0.03 -0.79 -12.55
N ALA A 29 -1.30 -0.65 -12.14
CA ALA A 29 -2.36 -0.17 -13.02
C ALA A 29 -2.34 1.36 -13.23
N ASN A 30 -1.67 2.11 -12.34
CA ASN A 30 -1.63 3.57 -12.35
C ASN A 30 -0.21 4.09 -12.03
N PRO A 31 0.78 3.93 -12.93
CA PRO A 31 2.11 4.48 -12.72
C PRO A 31 2.08 6.01 -12.56
N GLY A 32 2.93 6.55 -11.69
CA GLY A 32 2.96 7.99 -11.38
C GLY A 32 1.88 8.44 -10.40
N CYS A 33 1.15 7.51 -9.76
CA CYS A 33 0.14 7.85 -8.78
C CYS A 33 0.76 8.36 -7.46
N SER A 34 0.02 9.19 -6.73
CA SER A 34 0.45 9.73 -5.44
C SER A 34 -0.03 8.88 -4.26
N ALA A 35 0.59 9.05 -3.10
CA ALA A 35 0.14 8.34 -1.88
C ALA A 35 -1.31 8.68 -1.50
N GLN A 36 -1.78 9.89 -1.84
CA GLN A 36 -3.17 10.29 -1.61
C GLN A 36 -4.13 9.44 -2.46
N THR A 37 -3.83 9.28 -3.74
CA THR A 37 -4.67 8.47 -4.65
C THR A 37 -4.70 7.00 -4.25
N ILE A 38 -3.57 6.45 -3.80
CA ILE A 38 -3.51 5.07 -3.26
C ILE A 38 -4.42 4.94 -2.04
N VAL A 39 -4.34 5.86 -1.08
CA VAL A 39 -5.17 5.82 0.13
C VAL A 39 -6.66 5.96 -0.19
N ALA A 40 -7.01 6.85 -1.14
CA ALA A 40 -8.39 7.00 -1.59
C ALA A 40 -8.93 5.68 -2.14
N HIS A 41 -8.19 5.02 -3.06
CA HIS A 41 -8.58 3.72 -3.60
C HIS A 41 -8.75 2.65 -2.51
N LEU A 42 -7.78 2.54 -1.60
CA LEU A 42 -7.85 1.56 -0.51
C LEU A 42 -9.03 1.80 0.43
N SER A 43 -9.34 3.07 0.71
CA SER A 43 -10.40 3.44 1.66
C SER A 43 -11.79 3.29 1.07
N HIS A 44 -12.00 3.77 -0.16
CA HIS A 44 -13.31 3.79 -0.82
C HIS A 44 -13.61 2.47 -1.52
N ASP A 45 -12.71 2.00 -2.38
CA ASP A 45 -12.98 0.85 -3.26
C ASP A 45 -12.70 -0.47 -2.55
N LYS A 46 -11.65 -0.52 -1.72
CA LYS A 46 -11.24 -1.75 -1.01
C LYS A 46 -11.76 -1.86 0.42
N LYS A 47 -12.55 -0.87 0.87
CA LYS A 47 -13.16 -0.80 2.21
C LYS A 47 -12.14 -0.91 3.36
N LEU A 48 -10.90 -0.49 3.16
CA LEU A 48 -9.84 -0.50 4.17
C LEU A 48 -9.84 0.76 5.06
N ARG A 49 -10.93 1.54 5.08
CA ARG A 49 -11.06 2.80 5.85
C ARG A 49 -10.69 2.65 7.34
N ASN A 50 -11.03 1.51 7.94
CA ASN A 50 -10.80 1.24 9.37
C ASN A 50 -9.34 0.83 9.69
N HIS A 51 -8.45 0.82 8.70
CA HIS A 51 -7.05 0.44 8.88
C HIS A 51 -6.16 1.63 9.27
N GLY A 52 -6.73 2.84 9.36
CA GLY A 52 -6.02 4.05 9.75
C GLY A 52 -4.87 4.39 8.79
N LEU A 53 -5.02 4.05 7.51
CA LEU A 53 -4.04 4.34 6.46
C LEU A 53 -4.08 5.84 6.15
N THR A 54 -2.90 6.44 6.04
CA THR A 54 -2.73 7.84 5.65
C THR A 54 -1.69 7.92 4.53
N PRO A 55 -1.66 8.99 3.72
CA PRO A 55 -0.66 9.13 2.67
C PRO A 55 0.76 8.99 3.21
N ARG A 56 1.02 9.53 4.42
CA ARG A 56 2.29 9.37 5.14
C ARG A 56 2.59 7.90 5.48
N LYS A 57 1.62 7.14 5.97
CA LYS A 57 1.79 5.71 6.28
C LYS A 57 2.04 4.88 5.02
N ILE A 58 1.29 5.10 3.95
CA ILE A 58 1.57 4.46 2.64
C ILE A 58 2.98 4.82 2.18
N GLY A 59 3.37 6.06 2.42
CA GLY A 59 4.69 6.52 2.09
C GLY A 59 5.84 5.80 2.82
N PHE A 60 5.67 5.45 4.10
CA PHE A 60 6.66 4.60 4.79
C PHE A 60 6.49 3.12 4.46
N PHE A 61 5.27 2.70 4.11
CA PHE A 61 4.94 1.32 3.82
C PHE A 61 5.63 0.81 2.55
N ILE A 62 5.59 1.58 1.45
CA ILE A 62 6.12 1.15 0.16
C ILE A 62 7.62 0.84 0.23
N PRO A 63 8.50 1.76 0.68
CA PRO A 63 9.92 1.47 0.82
C PRO A 63 10.25 0.34 1.81
N ARG A 64 9.38 0.09 2.79
CA ARG A 64 9.61 -0.95 3.81
C ARG A 64 9.21 -2.35 3.35
N HIS A 65 8.23 -2.46 2.48
CA HIS A 65 7.54 -3.73 2.22
C HIS A 65 7.43 -4.11 0.74
N LEU A 66 7.61 -3.16 -0.17
CA LEU A 66 7.39 -3.29 -1.61
C LEU A 66 8.56 -2.68 -2.43
N ASN A 67 9.71 -2.46 -1.81
CA ASN A 67 10.88 -1.85 -2.47
C ASN A 67 11.44 -2.65 -3.64
N SER A 68 11.21 -3.96 -3.68
CA SER A 68 11.66 -4.86 -4.76
C SER A 68 10.67 -4.96 -5.93
N HIS A 69 9.69 -4.08 -5.97
CA HIS A 69 8.58 -4.13 -6.93
C HIS A 69 8.11 -2.76 -7.34
N LEU A 70 8.25 -1.77 -6.45
CA LEU A 70 7.78 -0.41 -6.64
C LEU A 70 8.91 0.56 -6.32
N VAL A 71 9.06 1.54 -7.19
CA VAL A 71 9.95 2.69 -7.00
C VAL A 71 9.13 3.93 -6.70
N TRP A 72 9.83 4.98 -6.27
CA TRP A 72 9.23 6.29 -6.05
C TRP A 72 10.18 7.39 -6.53
N TRP A 73 9.60 8.50 -6.96
CA TRP A 73 10.34 9.71 -7.32
C TRP A 73 9.53 10.95 -6.93
N GLN A 74 10.22 12.09 -6.89
CA GLN A 74 9.59 13.37 -6.63
C GLN A 74 9.00 13.91 -7.93
N ASP A 75 7.70 14.17 -7.95
CA ASP A 75 7.06 14.99 -8.97
C ASP A 75 7.30 16.46 -8.58
N HIS A 76 8.22 17.11 -9.29
CA HIS A 76 8.61 18.50 -9.02
C HIS A 76 7.54 19.52 -9.41
N ILE A 77 6.65 19.17 -10.34
CA ILE A 77 5.56 20.05 -10.77
C ILE A 77 4.49 20.10 -9.68
N ALA A 78 4.08 18.93 -9.18
CA ALA A 78 3.05 18.84 -8.15
C ALA A 78 3.61 18.89 -6.71
N GLY A 79 4.93 18.96 -6.53
CA GLY A 79 5.58 19.03 -5.22
C GLY A 79 5.34 17.81 -4.34
N ARG A 80 5.08 16.63 -4.92
CA ARG A 80 4.67 15.42 -4.18
C ARG A 80 5.44 14.20 -4.63
N ARG A 81 5.49 13.20 -3.76
CA ARG A 81 6.02 11.89 -4.13
C ARG A 81 5.00 11.06 -4.89
N VAL A 82 5.47 10.46 -5.98
CA VAL A 82 4.71 9.54 -6.83
C VAL A 82 5.39 8.17 -6.88
N TYR A 83 4.63 7.15 -7.26
CA TYR A 83 5.07 5.75 -7.25
C TYR A 83 4.81 5.10 -8.61
N GLY A 84 5.65 4.13 -8.96
CA GLY A 84 5.53 3.34 -10.17
C GLY A 84 6.09 1.93 -9.97
N PRO A 85 5.84 1.02 -10.93
CA PRO A 85 6.51 -0.27 -10.96
C PRO A 85 8.02 -0.07 -11.08
N GLU A 86 8.78 -0.96 -10.44
CA GLU A 86 10.22 -1.07 -10.69
C GLU A 86 10.42 -1.74 -12.04
N ASP A 87 11.04 -1.03 -12.98
CA ASP A 87 11.42 -1.59 -14.29
C ASP A 87 12.51 -2.63 -14.06
N THR A 88 12.08 -3.88 -13.85
CA THR A 88 12.97 -5.04 -13.90
C THR A 88 12.87 -5.56 -15.32
N GLU A 89 13.79 -5.13 -16.18
CA GLU A 89 14.07 -5.79 -17.46
C GLU A 89 14.41 -7.28 -17.25
#